data_AF-A0A094IXK2-F1
#
_entry.id   AF-A0A094IXK2-F1
#
_cell.length_a   1.000
_cell.length_b   1.000
_cell.length_c   1.000
_cell.angle_alpha   90.00
_cell.angle_beta   90.00
_cell.angle_gamma   90.00
#
_symmetry.space_group_name_H-M   'P 1'
#
loop_
_entity.id
_entity.type
_entity.pdbx_description
1 polymer ?
#
loop_
_entity_poly.entity_id
_entity_poly.type
_entity_poly.pdbx_seq_one_letter_code
_entity_poly.pdbx_strand_id
1 'polypeptide(L)'
;MKKPIDLGHGVSLIDVYDLGVAQRTGTYVLHEEELTIIETSASPSIPYLLKGLEALGLEAKTSKTLLSPIFILCYGNCRLFTKR
;
A
#
# COMPACT_ATOMS: atom_id res chain seq x y z
N MET A 1 -9.02 -11.57 6.00
CA MET A 1 -8.20 -10.35 6.16
C MET A 1 -9.01 -9.35 6.95
N LYS A 2 -8.41 -8.64 7.91
CA LYS A 2 -9.11 -7.55 8.59
C LYS A 2 -9.29 -6.39 7.60
N LYS A 3 -10.36 -5.63 7.78
CA LYS A 3 -10.57 -4.38 7.03
C LYS A 3 -9.42 -3.40 7.33
N PRO A 4 -9.07 -2.51 6.38
CA PRO A 4 -8.19 -1.39 6.66
C PRO A 4 -8.66 -0.63 7.91
N ILE A 5 -7.71 -0.23 8.75
CA ILE A 5 -7.98 0.51 9.98
C ILE A 5 -7.89 1.99 9.66
N ASP A 6 -8.93 2.75 9.96
CA ASP A 6 -8.87 4.21 9.94
C ASP A 6 -8.12 4.70 11.19
N LEU A 7 -7.00 5.41 10.97
CA LEU A 7 -6.19 6.01 12.03
C LEU A 7 -6.56 7.47 12.28
N GLY A 8 -7.52 8.02 11.54
CA GLY A 8 -7.86 9.44 11.54
C GLY A 8 -6.90 10.27 10.69
N HIS A 9 -7.20 11.57 10.58
CA HIS A 9 -6.39 12.54 9.82
C HIS A 9 -6.14 12.15 8.34
N GLY A 10 -7.08 11.43 7.73
CA GLY A 10 -6.91 10.96 6.35
C GLY A 10 -5.84 9.87 6.22
N VAL A 11 -5.55 9.12 7.28
CA VAL A 11 -4.58 8.01 7.25
C VAL A 11 -5.29 6.68 7.49
N SER A 12 -5.06 5.72 6.61
CA SER A 12 -5.51 4.33 6.78
C SER A 12 -4.34 3.37 6.89
N LEU A 13 -4.48 2.31 7.66
CA LEU A 13 -3.50 1.24 7.82
C LEU A 13 -4.03 -0.07 7.23
N ILE A 14 -3.29 -0.64 6.30
CA ILE A 14 -3.53 -1.95 5.71
C ILE A 14 -2.57 -2.96 6.33
N ASP A 15 -3.09 -4.07 6.86
CA ASP A 15 -2.23 -5.20 7.26
C ASP A 15 -1.87 -6.02 6.03
N VAL A 16 -0.57 -6.16 5.77
CA VAL A 16 -0.04 -6.80 4.56
C VAL A 16 0.50 -8.20 4.80
N TYR A 17 0.35 -8.71 6.02
CA TYR A 17 0.61 -10.12 6.35
C TYR A 17 2.02 -10.61 5.98
N ASP A 18 3.03 -9.74 6.15
CA ASP A 18 4.41 -10.05 5.78
C ASP A 18 4.91 -11.29 6.53
N LEU A 19 5.60 -12.18 5.80
CA LEU A 19 6.01 -13.52 6.28
C LEU A 19 4.88 -14.39 6.86
N GLY A 20 3.63 -14.14 6.48
CA GLY A 20 2.50 -14.94 6.96
C GLY A 20 2.04 -14.60 8.38
N VAL A 21 2.47 -13.46 8.93
CA VAL A 21 2.15 -13.03 10.29
C VAL A 21 1.27 -11.78 10.24
N ALA A 22 0.07 -11.87 10.81
CA ALA A 22 -0.83 -10.72 10.98
C ALA A 22 -0.18 -9.65 11.86
N GLN A 23 -0.48 -8.39 11.55
CA GLN A 23 -0.10 -7.22 12.35
C GLN A 23 1.42 -7.08 12.59
N ARG A 24 2.25 -7.73 11.76
CA ARG A 24 3.71 -7.63 11.83
C ARG A 24 4.24 -6.42 11.08
N THR A 25 3.69 -6.17 9.88
CA THR A 25 3.93 -4.96 9.09
C THR A 25 2.61 -4.53 8.49
N GLY A 26 2.49 -3.24 8.23
CA GLY A 26 1.36 -2.71 7.50
C GLY A 26 1.79 -1.54 6.65
N THR A 27 0.90 -1.14 5.77
CA THR A 27 1.10 -0.01 4.88
C THR A 27 0.14 1.11 5.20
N TYR A 28 0.71 2.30 5.29
CA TYR A 28 -0.03 3.53 5.53
C TYR A 28 -0.47 4.09 4.19
N VAL A 29 -1.75 4.44 4.10
CA VAL A 29 -2.35 5.11 2.96
C VAL A 29 -2.76 6.50 3.42
N LEU A 30 -2.15 7.52 2.83
CA LEU A 30 -2.42 8.92 3.10
C LEU A 30 -3.36 9.44 2.02
N HIS A 31 -4.56 9.83 2.42
CA HIS A 31 -5.63 10.36 1.57
C HIS A 31 -5.48 11.87 1.39
N GLU A 32 -4.34 12.29 0.86
CA GLU A 32 -4.05 13.69 0.48
C GLU A 32 -4.49 13.96 -0.98
N GLU A 33 -4.23 15.16 -1.50
CA GLU A 33 -4.49 15.50 -2.91
C GLU A 33 -3.84 14.51 -3.88
N GLU A 34 -2.65 14.00 -3.50
CA GLU A 34 -1.95 12.91 -4.17
C GLU A 34 -1.87 11.70 -3.24
N LEU A 35 -2.49 10.59 -3.65
CA LEU A 35 -2.54 9.36 -2.86
C LEU A 35 -1.13 8.83 -2.60
N THR A 36 -0.72 8.83 -1.33
CA THR A 36 0.61 8.39 -0.92
C THR A 36 0.53 7.09 -0.13
N ILE A 37 1.40 6.14 -0.45
CA ILE A 37 1.43 4.81 0.17
C ILE A 37 2.81 4.52 0.74
N ILE A 38 2.90 4.35 2.06
CA ILE A 38 4.15 4.02 2.74
C ILE A 38 4.13 2.53 3.09
N GLU A 39 5.00 1.76 2.44
CA GLU A 39 5.04 0.30 2.50
C GLU A 39 6.49 -0.21 2.59
N THR A 40 6.81 -0.99 3.62
CA THR A 40 8.16 -1.54 3.82
C THR A 40 8.26 -3.06 3.63
N SER A 41 7.15 -3.72 3.26
CA SER A 41 7.11 -5.18 3.17
C SER A 41 7.68 -5.74 1.86
N ALA A 42 7.89 -7.05 1.82
CA ALA A 42 8.44 -7.74 0.65
C ALA A 42 7.36 -8.07 -0.41
N SER A 43 7.77 -8.45 -1.62
CA SER A 43 6.85 -8.79 -2.73
C SER A 43 5.72 -9.78 -2.41
N PRO A 44 5.86 -10.76 -1.49
CA PRO A 44 4.75 -11.64 -1.09
C PRO A 44 3.54 -10.90 -0.48
N SER A 45 3.74 -9.67 -0.03
CA SER A 45 2.75 -8.84 0.65
C SER A 45 1.87 -8.04 -0.32
N ILE A 46 2.24 -7.97 -1.61
CA ILE A 46 1.51 -7.23 -2.67
C ILE A 46 0.03 -7.67 -2.81
N PRO A 47 -0.33 -8.96 -2.80
CA PRO A 47 -1.75 -9.35 -2.90
C PRO A 47 -2.60 -8.88 -1.71
N TYR A 48 -2.00 -8.72 -0.54
CA TYR A 48 -2.67 -8.22 0.66
C TYR A 48 -2.88 -6.71 0.57
N LEU A 49 -1.86 -5.98 0.11
CA LEU A 49 -1.95 -4.55 -0.20
C LEU A 49 -3.08 -4.26 -1.21
N LEU A 50 -3.09 -4.96 -2.36
CA LEU A 50 -4.11 -4.73 -3.40
C LEU A 50 -5.53 -4.92 -2.89
N LYS A 51 -5.76 -5.97 -2.09
CA LYS A 51 -7.05 -6.23 -1.44
C LYS A 51 -7.40 -5.17 -0.39
N GLY A 52 -6.41 -4.64 0.31
CA GLY A 52 -6.59 -3.53 1.24
C GLY A 52 -7.00 -2.24 0.53
N LEU A 53 -6.38 -1.94 -0.61
CA LEU A 53 -6.72 -0.79 -1.46
C LEU A 53 -8.13 -0.92 -2.05
N GLU A 54 -8.49 -2.11 -2.54
CA GLU A 54 -9.85 -2.40 -2.99
C GLU A 54 -10.88 -2.17 -1.88
N ALA A 55 -10.56 -2.56 -0.64
CA ALA A 55 -11.42 -2.32 0.53
C ALA A 55 -11.53 -0.83 0.92
N LEU A 56 -10.58 0.02 0.50
CA LEU A 56 -10.66 1.48 0.61
C LEU A 56 -11.38 2.13 -0.59
N GLY A 57 -11.85 1.35 -1.56
CA GLY A 57 -12.45 1.86 -2.80
C GLY A 57 -11.43 2.42 -3.79
N LEU A 58 -10.14 2.09 -3.62
CA LEU A 58 -9.06 2.54 -4.48
C LEU A 58 -8.76 1.48 -5.54
N GLU A 59 -8.89 1.84 -6.82
CA GLU A 59 -8.55 0.94 -7.93
C GLU A 59 -7.05 0.95 -8.22
N ALA A 60 -6.34 -0.08 -7.77
CA ALA A 60 -4.97 -0.34 -8.22
C ALA A 60 -5.00 -0.99 -9.61
N LYS A 61 -4.81 -0.20 -10.68
CA LYS A 61 -4.74 -0.74 -12.05
C LYS A 61 -3.51 -1.64 -12.19
N THR A 62 -3.77 -2.94 -12.14
CA THR A 62 -2.77 -4.01 -12.10
C THR A 62 -2.42 -4.50 -13.52
N SER A 63 -2.10 -3.59 -14.44
CA SER A 63 -1.60 -3.98 -15.77
C SER A 63 -0.12 -3.61 -15.87
N LYS A 64 0.77 -4.60 -15.66
CA LYS A 64 2.22 -4.51 -15.92
C LYS A 64 2.83 -3.13 -15.60
N THR A 65 3.16 -2.88 -14.34
CA THR A 65 4.05 -1.76 -13.95
C THR A 65 3.65 -0.40 -14.55
N LEU A 66 2.44 0.06 -14.25
CA LEU A 66 2.04 1.45 -14.43
C LEU A 66 1.32 1.90 -13.16
N LEU A 67 2.13 2.16 -12.12
CA LEU A 67 1.69 2.92 -10.96
C LEU A 67 1.54 4.38 -11.44
N SER A 68 0.29 4.83 -11.61
CA SER A 68 -0.10 6.24 -11.37
C SER A 68 0.51 6.66 -10.01
N PRO A 69 0.90 7.93 -9.75
CA PRO A 69 1.96 8.27 -8.79
C PRO A 69 1.54 7.97 -7.35
N ILE A 70 1.64 6.70 -7.00
CA ILE A 70 1.54 6.13 -5.69
C ILE A 70 3.00 5.96 -5.32
N PHE A 71 3.49 6.84 -4.45
CA PHE A 71 4.88 6.86 -4.04
C PHE A 71 5.14 5.72 -3.04
N ILE A 72 5.28 4.48 -3.53
CA ILE A 72 5.53 3.30 -2.70
C ILE A 72 6.99 3.30 -2.22
N LEU A 73 7.21 3.55 -0.93
CA LEU A 73 8.54 3.60 -0.33
C LEU A 73 9.06 2.22 0.15
N CYS A 74 9.32 1.28 -0.76
CA CYS A 74 9.87 -0.04 -0.40
C CYS A 74 11.40 -0.02 -0.22
N TYR A 75 11.88 -0.10 1.02
CA TYR A 75 13.32 -0.08 1.38
C TYR A 75 14.15 -1.29 0.88
N GLY A 76 13.55 -2.31 0.26
CA GLY A 76 14.24 -3.55 -0.12
C GLY A 76 14.53 -3.73 -1.62
N ASN A 77 13.78 -3.08 -2.51
CA ASN A 77 13.92 -3.15 -3.98
C ASN A 77 13.38 -1.88 -4.63
N CYS A 78 13.91 -0.71 -4.23
CA CYS A 78 13.47 0.61 -4.69
C CYS A 78 13.41 0.72 -6.22
N ARG A 79 12.22 0.56 -6.80
CA ARG A 79 11.89 1.19 -8.09
C ARG A 79 11.02 2.41 -7.80
N LEU A 80 11.69 3.50 -7.44
CA LEU A 80 11.10 4.80 -7.21
C LEU A 80 10.49 5.29 -8.55
N PHE A 81 9.17 5.31 -8.65
CA PHE A 81 8.50 5.96 -9.79
C PHE A 81 8.17 7.40 -9.38
N THR A 82 9.11 8.29 -9.65
CA THR A 82 8.90 9.74 -9.54
C THR A 82 8.62 10.28 -10.93
N LYS A 83 7.49 10.96 -11.13
CA LYS A 83 7.24 11.68 -12.37
C LYS A 83 8.27 12.81 -12.49
N ARG A 84 9.02 12.86 -13.60
CA ARG A 84 9.61 14.11 -14.08
C ARG A 84 8.55 14.85 -14.89
#